data_AF-A0A950B7Q7-F1
#
_entry.id   AF-A0A950B7Q7-F1
#
_cell.length_a   1.000
_cell.length_b   1.000
_cell.length_c   1.000
_cell.angle_alpha   90.00
_cell.angle_beta   90.00
_cell.angle_gamma   90.00
#
_symmetry.space_group_name_H-M   'P 1'
#
loop_
_entity.id
_entity.type
_entity.pdbx_description
1 polymer ?
#
loop_
_entity_poly.entity_id
_entity_poly.type
_entity_poly.pdbx_seq_one_letter_code
_entity_poly.pdbx_strand_id
1 'polypeptide(L)'
;MRVAQVVRNTSETQIRVKLNLDGTGEQKLATGVPFLDHMLDQIARHGLIDLDIEAHGDTHIDDHHTVEDVGITLGQAVAQAIGDKKGIRRYGHAYVPLDEAL
;
A
#
# COMPACT_ATOMS: atom_id res chain seq x y z
N MET A 1 10.33 -15.19 -3.20
CA MET A 1 9.77 -13.94 -2.67
C MET A 1 8.73 -13.44 -3.63
N ARG A 2 7.56 -13.07 -3.11
CA ARG A 2 6.42 -12.51 -3.83
C ARG A 2 6.55 -10.99 -3.89
N VAL A 3 7.16 -10.49 -4.97
CA VAL A 3 7.53 -9.08 -5.13
C VAL A 3 6.89 -8.52 -6.40
N ALA A 4 6.43 -7.28 -6.34
CA ALA A 4 5.97 -6.55 -7.52
C ALA A 4 6.34 -5.08 -7.42
N GLN A 5 6.45 -4.43 -8.58
CA GLN A 5 6.55 -2.99 -8.71
C GLN A 5 5.56 -2.52 -9.77
N VAL A 6 4.76 -1.52 -9.43
CA VAL A 6 3.77 -0.91 -10.31
C VAL A 6 4.01 0.60 -10.34
N VAL A 7 3.94 1.16 -11.53
CA VAL A 7 3.95 2.60 -11.77
C VAL A 7 2.63 2.97 -12.40
N ARG A 8 1.96 3.99 -11.87
CA ARG A 8 0.70 4.52 -12.38
C ARG A 8 0.80 6.03 -12.47
N ASN A 9 0.57 6.56 -13.66
CA ASN A 9 0.59 7.99 -13.93
C ASN A 9 -0.73 8.41 -14.58
N THR A 10 -1.36 9.42 -14.02
CA THR A 10 -2.51 10.12 -14.59
C THR A 10 -2.20 11.61 -14.72
N SER A 11 -3.21 12.40 -15.07
CA SER A 11 -3.11 13.86 -15.09
C SER A 11 -2.97 14.43 -13.67
N GLU A 12 -3.56 13.75 -12.70
CA GLU A 12 -3.68 14.15 -11.30
C GLU A 12 -2.49 13.67 -10.46
N THR A 13 -2.00 12.43 -10.71
CA THR A 13 -0.99 11.79 -9.86
C THR A 13 0.10 11.04 -10.62
N GLN A 14 1.28 10.90 -10.01
CA GLN A 14 2.38 10.05 -10.44
C GLN A 14 2.84 9.20 -9.26
N ILE A 15 2.64 7.89 -9.37
CA ILE A 15 2.81 6.94 -8.25
C ILE A 15 3.70 5.78 -8.66
N ARG A 16 4.62 5.42 -7.76
CA ARG A 16 5.35 4.15 -7.79
C ARG A 16 5.09 3.40 -6.49
N VAL A 17 4.68 2.15 -6.61
CA VAL A 17 4.61 1.20 -5.49
C VAL A 17 5.52 0.02 -5.80
N LYS A 18 6.41 -0.32 -4.88
CA LYS A 18 7.11 -1.60 -4.84
C LYS A 18 6.79 -2.28 -3.51
N LEU A 19 6.47 -3.57 -3.56
CA LEU A 19 6.18 -4.34 -2.35
C LEU A 19 6.74 -5.76 -2.38
N ASN A 20 6.99 -6.31 -1.20
CA ASN A 20 7.33 -7.71 -0.97
C ASN A 20 6.35 -8.31 0.05
N LEU A 21 5.50 -9.25 -0.39
CA LEU A 21 4.53 -9.94 0.49
C LEU A 21 5.17 -10.93 1.47
N ASP A 22 6.44 -11.29 1.25
CA ASP A 22 7.23 -12.16 2.14
C ASP A 22 8.30 -11.31 2.85
N GLY A 23 7.88 -10.18 3.43
CA GLY A 23 8.74 -9.16 4.02
C GLY A 23 8.94 -9.30 5.53
N THR A 24 9.41 -8.21 6.12
CA THR A 24 9.62 -8.05 7.57
C THR A 24 8.93 -6.81 8.14
N GLY A 25 8.28 -6.01 7.29
CA GLY A 25 7.61 -4.77 7.65
C GLY A 25 8.46 -3.52 7.42
N GLU A 26 9.50 -3.60 6.58
CA GLU A 26 10.29 -2.42 6.18
C GLU A 26 9.48 -1.50 5.26
N GLN A 27 9.66 -0.20 5.41
CA GLN A 27 8.82 0.80 4.76
C GLN A 27 9.59 2.07 4.35
N LYS A 28 9.30 2.57 3.16
CA LYS A 28 9.67 3.91 2.68
C LYS A 28 8.43 4.53 2.07
N LEU A 29 7.88 5.53 2.75
CA LEU A 29 6.57 6.10 2.42
C LEU A 29 6.73 7.60 2.22
N ALA A 30 6.36 8.06 1.03
CA ALA A 30 6.36 9.47 0.65
C ALA A 30 5.16 9.73 -0.26
N THR A 31 3.95 9.69 0.29
CA THR A 31 2.73 9.94 -0.49
C THR A 31 2.40 11.42 -0.66
N GLY A 32 2.98 12.28 0.16
CA GLY A 32 2.59 13.70 0.26
C GLY A 32 1.37 13.93 1.16
N VAL A 33 0.74 12.87 1.69
CA VAL A 33 -0.39 12.93 2.64
C VAL A 33 0.05 12.26 3.97
N PRO A 34 0.50 13.04 4.97
CA PRO A 34 1.17 12.47 6.15
C PRO A 34 0.36 11.44 6.94
N PHE A 35 -0.96 11.60 7.01
CA PHE A 35 -1.82 10.64 7.70
C PHE A 35 -1.99 9.33 6.91
N LEU A 36 -1.98 9.38 5.58
CA LEU A 36 -1.95 8.18 4.74
C LEU A 36 -0.64 7.41 4.94
N ASP A 37 0.51 8.11 4.99
CA ASP A 37 1.81 7.49 5.29
C ASP A 37 1.77 6.77 6.65
N HIS A 38 1.14 7.39 7.66
CA HIS A 38 0.95 6.75 8.96
C HIS A 38 0.10 5.47 8.87
N MET A 39 -0.99 5.48 8.09
CA MET A 39 -1.83 4.29 7.89
C MET A 39 -1.10 3.17 7.12
N LEU A 40 -0.31 3.53 6.10
CA LEU A 40 0.48 2.57 5.32
C LEU A 40 1.61 1.93 6.15
N ASP A 41 2.21 2.66 7.09
CA ASP A 41 3.18 2.08 8.05
C ASP A 41 2.55 0.95 8.87
N GLN A 42 1.31 1.15 9.35
CA GLN A 42 0.60 0.12 10.10
C GLN A 42 0.35 -1.14 9.25
N ILE A 43 -0.02 -0.96 7.98
CA ILE A 43 -0.20 -2.09 7.04
C ILE A 43 1.12 -2.86 6.85
N ALA A 44 2.24 -2.17 6.63
CA ALA A 44 3.55 -2.82 6.48
C ALA A 44 3.94 -3.60 7.75
N ARG A 45 3.90 -2.91 8.89
CA ARG A 45 4.33 -3.42 10.21
C ARG A 45 3.52 -4.63 10.67
N HIS A 46 2.19 -4.55 10.58
CA HIS A 46 1.31 -5.62 11.05
C HIS A 46 1.09 -6.72 10.01
N GLY A 47 1.26 -6.42 8.72
CA GLY A 47 1.18 -7.38 7.64
C GLY A 47 2.47 -8.17 7.39
N LEU A 48 3.61 -7.72 7.95
CA LEU A 48 4.96 -8.20 7.60
C LEU A 48 5.23 -8.11 6.09
N ILE A 49 4.79 -6.99 5.49
CA ILE A 49 4.97 -6.69 4.07
C ILE A 49 5.96 -5.54 3.99
N ASP A 50 6.96 -5.64 3.11
CA ASP A 50 7.84 -4.50 2.86
C ASP A 50 7.20 -3.58 1.80
N LEU A 51 7.17 -2.26 2.05
CA LEU A 51 6.54 -1.25 1.18
C LEU A 51 7.52 -0.12 0.81
N ASP A 52 7.62 0.21 -0.47
CA ASP A 52 8.28 1.41 -0.99
C ASP A 52 7.29 2.14 -1.88
N ILE A 53 6.74 3.26 -1.37
CA ILE A 53 5.68 4.04 -2.00
C ILE A 53 6.14 5.48 -2.13
N GLU A 54 6.13 5.97 -3.36
CA GLU A 54 6.35 7.38 -3.68
C GLU A 54 5.19 7.87 -4.54
N ALA A 55 4.56 8.97 -4.11
CA ALA A 55 3.49 9.61 -4.84
C ALA A 55 3.72 11.12 -4.93
N HIS A 56 3.40 11.67 -6.09
CA HIS A 56 3.25 13.10 -6.31
C HIS A 56 1.86 13.31 -6.90
N GLY A 57 1.03 14.09 -6.22
CA GLY A 57 -0.35 14.35 -6.65
C GLY A 57 -0.73 15.81 -6.51
N ASP A 58 -1.92 16.13 -6.99
CA ASP A 58 -2.55 17.45 -6.96
C ASP A 58 -3.10 17.84 -5.58
N THR A 59 -2.31 17.63 -4.51
CA THR A 59 -2.68 17.89 -3.10
C THR A 59 -3.05 19.33 -2.76
N HIS A 60 -2.85 20.26 -3.70
CA HIS A 60 -3.31 21.64 -3.62
C HIS A 60 -4.82 21.79 -3.89
N ILE A 61 -5.46 20.78 -4.50
CA ILE A 61 -6.92 20.67 -4.65
C ILE A 61 -7.49 20.04 -3.38
N ASP A 62 -7.18 18.77 -3.15
CA ASP A 62 -7.40 18.02 -1.91
C ASP A 62 -6.55 16.72 -1.92
N ASP A 63 -6.74 15.83 -0.95
CA ASP A 63 -6.01 14.56 -0.85
C ASP A 63 -6.65 13.39 -1.63
N HIS A 64 -7.84 13.59 -2.22
CA HIS A 64 -8.68 12.51 -2.72
C HIS A 64 -7.99 11.68 -3.80
N HIS A 65 -7.52 12.32 -4.87
CA HIS A 65 -6.88 11.61 -5.99
C HIS A 65 -5.59 10.91 -5.55
N THR A 66 -4.80 11.55 -4.67
CA THR A 66 -3.56 10.94 -4.17
C THR A 66 -3.85 9.68 -3.35
N VAL A 67 -4.83 9.76 -2.44
CA VAL A 67 -5.25 8.62 -1.61
C VAL A 67 -5.82 7.49 -2.47
N GLU A 68 -6.74 7.82 -3.38
CA GLU A 68 -7.38 6.85 -4.28
C GLU A 68 -6.34 6.14 -5.14
N ASP A 69 -5.50 6.90 -5.82
CA ASP A 69 -4.57 6.35 -6.80
C ASP A 69 -3.44 5.55 -6.15
N VAL A 70 -3.02 5.90 -4.93
CA VAL A 70 -2.11 5.07 -4.13
C VAL A 70 -2.78 3.75 -3.78
N GLY A 71 -4.06 3.78 -3.38
CA GLY A 71 -4.85 2.57 -3.11
C GLY A 71 -4.99 1.66 -4.33
N ILE A 72 -5.30 2.21 -5.50
CA ILE A 72 -5.37 1.47 -6.77
C ILE A 72 -4.02 0.83 -7.10
N THR A 73 -2.93 1.61 -7.04
CA THR A 73 -1.58 1.15 -7.41
C THR A 73 -1.09 0.07 -6.45
N LEU A 74 -1.35 0.22 -5.15
CA LEU A 74 -1.05 -0.78 -4.13
C LEU A 74 -1.83 -2.08 -4.37
N GLY A 75 -3.13 -1.99 -4.67
CA GLY A 75 -3.96 -3.15 -5.01
C GLY A 75 -3.45 -3.91 -6.24
N GLN A 76 -3.02 -3.18 -7.28
CA GLN A 76 -2.38 -3.76 -8.47
C GLN A 76 -1.08 -4.48 -8.12
N ALA A 77 -0.22 -3.86 -7.30
CA ALA A 77 1.04 -4.47 -6.87
C ALA A 77 0.80 -5.75 -6.05
N VAL A 78 -0.19 -5.77 -5.15
CA VAL A 78 -0.56 -6.98 -4.39
C VAL A 78 -1.04 -8.08 -5.34
N ALA A 79 -1.90 -7.75 -6.31
CA ALA A 79 -2.42 -8.70 -7.28
C ALA A 79 -1.32 -9.29 -8.19
N GLN A 80 -0.30 -8.50 -8.54
CA GLN A 80 0.86 -9.00 -9.28
C GLN A 80 1.77 -9.88 -8.41
N ALA A 81 2.09 -9.42 -7.19
CA ALA A 81 2.99 -10.12 -6.29
C ALA A 81 2.45 -11.49 -5.84
N ILE A 82 1.12 -11.62 -5.66
CA ILE A 82 0.50 -12.88 -5.23
C ILE A 82 0.48 -13.96 -6.32
N GLY A 83 0.62 -13.58 -7.60
CA GLY A 83 0.71 -14.51 -8.73
C GLY A 83 -0.53 -15.41 -8.89
N ASP A 84 -0.32 -16.71 -9.11
CA ASP A 84 -1.38 -17.68 -9.37
C ASP A 84 -2.18 -18.10 -8.12
N LYS A 85 -1.78 -17.58 -6.95
CA LYS A 85 -2.43 -17.81 -5.64
C LYS A 85 -2.46 -19.28 -5.22
N LYS A 86 -1.63 -20.16 -5.80
CA LYS A 86 -1.59 -21.57 -5.37
C LYS A 86 -0.84 -21.71 -4.05
N GLY A 87 -1.34 -22.60 -3.18
CA GLY A 87 -0.69 -22.95 -1.92
C GLY A 87 -0.78 -21.90 -0.81
N ILE A 88 -1.46 -20.77 -1.02
CA ILE A 88 -1.71 -19.79 0.05
C ILE A 88 -2.85 -20.25 0.97
N ARG A 89 -2.90 -19.71 2.18
CA ARG A 89 -4.00 -19.95 3.14
C ARG A 89 -5.38 -19.53 2.62
N ARG A 90 -5.42 -18.59 1.66
CA ARG A 90 -6.58 -18.04 0.93
C ARG A 90 -7.56 -17.21 1.76
N TYR A 91 -7.89 -17.66 2.97
CA TYR A 91 -8.77 -16.94 3.90
C TYR A 91 -7.98 -16.52 5.14
N GLY A 92 -8.22 -15.29 5.59
CA GLY A 92 -7.65 -14.71 6.81
C GLY A 92 -8.59 -13.65 7.36
N HIS A 93 -8.62 -13.50 8.68
CA HIS A 93 -9.36 -12.44 9.37
C HIS A 93 -8.55 -12.03 10.61
N ALA A 94 -8.78 -10.81 11.09
CA ALA A 94 -8.22 -10.28 12.32
C ALA A 94 -9.16 -9.24 12.91
N TYR A 95 -9.16 -9.10 14.24
CA TYR A 95 -9.69 -7.94 14.95
C TYR A 95 -8.52 -7.09 15.42
N VAL A 96 -8.62 -5.77 15.28
CA VAL A 96 -7.54 -4.83 15.63
C VAL A 96 -8.15 -3.66 16.42
N PRO A 97 -8.41 -3.84 17.73
CA PRO A 97 -9.00 -2.80 18.55
C PRO A 97 -8.02 -1.63 18.74
N LEU A 98 -8.56 -0.41 18.73
CA LEU A 98 -7.84 0.80 19.09
C LEU A 98 -8.76 1.66 19.95
N ASP A 99 -8.44 1.75 21.24
CA ASP A 99 -9.26 2.38 22.28
C ASP A 99 -10.71 1.85 22.28
N GLU A 100 -11.70 2.68 21.98
CA GLU A 100 -13.12 2.30 21.95
C GLU A 100 -13.57 1.64 20.63
N ALA A 101 -12.75 1.72 19.57
CA ALA A 101 -13.08 1.19 18.26
C ALA A 101 -12.75 -0.32 18.14
N LEU A 102 -13.69 -1.09 17.57
CA LEU A 102 -13.57 -2.51 17.25
C LEU A 102 -14.25 -2.87 15.92
#